data_AF-A0A6B2S7A0-F1
#
_entry.id   AF-A0A6B2S7A0-F1
#
_cell.length_a   1.000
_cell.length_b   1.000
_cell.length_c   1.000
_cell.angle_alpha   90.00
_cell.angle_beta   90.00
_cell.angle_gamma   90.00
#
_symmetry.space_group_name_H-M   'P 1'
#
loop_
_entity.id
_entity.type
_entity.pdbx_description
1 polymer ?
#
loop_
_entity_poly.entity_id
_entity_poly.type
_entity_poly.pdbx_seq_one_letter_code
_entity_poly.pdbx_strand_id
1 'polypeptide(L)'
;MAYTAMSGYGTTPDDDPPLQTAVWRLRSRGCWADAAALLEPHAKHDAEAALHRAALLIERCLYTEQGWTDAEDALRTAEALARGDEARGAAACERGQLGYASTLLGIRDRADEARAAMGRAA
;
A
#
# COMPACT_ATOMS: atom_id res chain seq x y z
N MET A 1 -35.14 19.70 -15.43
CA MET A 1 -34.63 18.51 -14.71
C MET A 1 -33.11 18.54 -14.81
N ALA A 2 -32.41 18.70 -13.69
CA ALA A 2 -30.95 18.70 -13.66
C ALA A 2 -30.45 17.25 -13.63
N TYR A 3 -29.63 16.89 -14.62
CA TYR A 3 -28.98 15.59 -14.70
C TYR A 3 -27.85 15.56 -13.67
N THR A 4 -28.04 14.82 -12.58
CA THR A 4 -26.98 14.58 -11.59
C THR A 4 -26.00 13.58 -12.20
N ALA A 5 -24.77 14.02 -12.46
CA ALA A 5 -23.66 13.14 -12.80
C ALA A 5 -23.29 12.31 -11.57
N MET A 6 -23.77 11.06 -11.52
CA MET A 6 -23.33 10.09 -10.53
C MET A 6 -21.93 9.60 -10.93
N SER A 7 -20.91 10.07 -10.22
CA SER A 7 -19.60 9.42 -10.17
C SER A 7 -19.80 8.00 -9.65
N GLY A 8 -19.45 6.99 -10.44
CA GLY A 8 -19.62 5.56 -10.14
C GLY A 8 -18.71 5.03 -9.01
N TYR A 9 -18.36 5.85 -8.02
CA TYR A 9 -17.60 5.48 -6.82
C TYR A 9 -18.41 5.82 -5.56
N GLY A 10 -19.68 5.42 -5.54
CA GLY A 10 -20.43 5.34 -4.29
C GLY A 10 -20.18 3.97 -3.66
N THR A 11 -19.19 3.85 -2.76
CA THR A 11 -19.06 2.67 -1.90
C THR A 11 -20.18 2.72 -0.87
N THR A 12 -21.22 1.90 -1.05
CA THR A 12 -22.19 1.70 0.02
C THR A 12 -21.53 0.83 1.11
N PRO A 13 -21.78 1.08 2.41
CA PRO A 13 -21.15 0.32 3.50
C PRO A 13 -21.43 -1.19 3.48
N ASP A 14 -22.44 -1.64 2.73
CA ASP A 14 -22.87 -3.04 2.64
C ASP A 14 -22.06 -3.86 1.61
N ASP A 15 -21.32 -3.22 0.70
CA ASP A 15 -20.63 -3.90 -0.39
C ASP A 15 -19.17 -4.29 -0.05
N ASP A 16 -18.56 -3.68 0.97
CA ASP A 16 -17.17 -3.97 1.37
C ASP A 16 -17.12 -5.04 2.48
N PRO A 17 -16.23 -6.06 2.37
CA PRO A 17 -16.02 -7.03 3.43
C PRO A 17 -15.70 -6.32 4.77
N PRO A 18 -16.19 -6.81 5.93
CA PRO A 18 -15.99 -6.15 7.23
C PRO A 18 -14.52 -5.81 7.55
N LEU A 19 -13.58 -6.63 7.07
CA LEU A 19 -12.13 -6.38 7.19
C LEU A 19 -11.70 -5.12 6.45
N GLN A 20 -12.14 -4.94 5.19
CA GLN A 20 -11.76 -3.78 4.37
C GLN A 20 -12.35 -2.49 4.93
N THR A 21 -13.59 -2.52 5.42
CA THR A 21 -14.19 -1.38 6.12
C THR A 21 -13.40 -1.03 7.39
N ALA A 22 -12.97 -2.02 8.17
CA ALA A 22 -12.18 -1.78 9.38
C ALA A 22 -10.80 -1.18 9.05
N VAL A 23 -10.10 -1.72 8.06
CA VAL A 23 -8.81 -1.21 7.57
C VAL A 23 -8.95 0.23 7.09
N TRP A 24 -9.97 0.52 6.28
CA TRP A 24 -10.26 1.89 5.82
C TRP A 24 -10.48 2.85 6.99
N ARG A 25 -11.35 2.48 7.95
CA ARG A 25 -11.63 3.31 9.13
C ARG A 25 -10.40 3.61 9.99
N LEU A 26 -9.48 2.65 10.12
CA LEU A 26 -8.23 2.84 10.87
C LEU A 26 -7.24 3.71 10.09
N ARG A 27 -7.05 3.44 8.80
CA ARG A 27 -6.21 4.27 7.91
C ARG A 27 -6.65 5.72 7.91
N SER A 28 -7.95 5.99 7.78
CA SER A 28 -8.51 7.36 7.80
C SER A 28 -8.28 8.14 9.11
N ARG A 29 -7.91 7.45 10.19
CA ARG A 29 -7.58 8.07 11.49
C ARG A 29 -6.08 8.13 11.77
N GLY A 30 -5.24 7.72 10.83
CA GLY A 30 -3.79 7.60 11.03
C GLY A 30 -3.39 6.39 11.89
N CYS A 31 -4.29 5.44 12.15
CA CYS A 31 -4.00 4.21 12.87
C CYS A 31 -3.39 3.15 11.93
N TRP A 32 -2.33 3.50 11.19
CA TRP A 32 -1.74 2.65 10.15
C TRP A 32 -1.19 1.33 10.69
N ALA A 33 -0.56 1.34 11.87
CA ALA A 33 -0.01 0.13 12.48
C ALA A 33 -1.12 -0.88 12.83
N ASP A 34 -2.23 -0.40 13.39
CA ASP A 34 -3.38 -1.25 13.71
C ASP A 34 -4.04 -1.77 12.42
N ALA A 35 -4.18 -0.92 11.40
CA ALA A 35 -4.70 -1.32 10.10
C ALA A 35 -3.83 -2.41 9.45
N ALA A 36 -2.49 -2.25 9.49
CA ALA A 36 -1.54 -3.22 8.97
C ALA A 36 -1.54 -4.54 9.77
N ALA A 37 -1.78 -4.47 11.08
CA ALA A 37 -1.90 -5.65 11.94
C ALA A 37 -3.14 -6.50 11.60
N LEU A 38 -4.27 -5.89 11.23
CA LEU A 38 -5.45 -6.63 10.76
C LEU A 38 -5.18 -7.42 9.48
N LEU A 39 -4.29 -6.94 8.62
CA LEU A 39 -3.91 -7.60 7.37
C LEU A 39 -2.83 -8.67 7.54
N GLU A 40 -2.06 -8.65 8.63
CA GLU A 40 -0.91 -9.55 8.83
C GLU A 40 -1.22 -11.05 8.69
N PRO A 41 -2.34 -11.59 9.21
CA PRO A 41 -2.66 -13.01 9.03
C PRO A 41 -2.86 -13.40 7.57
N HIS A 42 -3.43 -12.49 6.76
CA HIS A 42 -3.76 -12.71 5.35
C HIS A 42 -2.52 -12.49 4.45
N ALA A 43 -1.71 -11.47 4.79
CA ALA A 43 -0.50 -11.09 4.08
C ALA A 43 0.58 -12.19 3.98
N LYS A 44 0.45 -13.30 4.73
CA LYS A 44 1.38 -14.43 4.65
C LYS A 44 1.15 -15.31 3.43
N HIS A 45 -0.05 -15.28 2.85
CA HIS A 45 -0.47 -16.22 1.81
C HIS A 45 -1.20 -15.56 0.65
N ASP A 46 -1.61 -14.31 0.80
CA ASP A 46 -2.29 -13.54 -0.23
C ASP A 46 -1.46 -12.30 -0.63
N ALA A 47 -1.19 -12.18 -1.93
CA ALA A 47 -0.40 -11.11 -2.50
C ALA A 47 -1.10 -9.75 -2.38
N GLU A 48 -2.43 -9.70 -2.53
CA GLU A 48 -3.17 -8.44 -2.41
C GLU A 48 -3.19 -7.92 -0.97
N ALA A 49 -3.48 -8.79 0.00
CA ALA A 49 -3.39 -8.43 1.41
C ALA A 49 -1.97 -8.00 1.82
N ALA A 50 -0.94 -8.67 1.30
CA ALA A 50 0.46 -8.30 1.56
C ALA A 50 0.81 -6.92 0.99
N LEU A 51 0.36 -6.64 -0.24
CA LEU A 51 0.57 -5.35 -0.89
C LEU A 51 -0.17 -4.22 -0.15
N HIS A 52 -1.43 -4.44 0.23
CA HIS A 52 -2.21 -3.47 0.99
C HIS A 52 -1.57 -3.18 2.35
N ARG A 53 -1.04 -4.21 3.03
CA ARG A 53 -0.27 -4.05 4.27
C ARG A 53 0.99 -3.21 4.05
N ALA A 54 1.73 -3.45 2.97
CA ALA A 54 2.91 -2.67 2.63
C ALA A 54 2.57 -1.20 2.36
N ALA A 55 1.52 -0.93 1.58
CA ALA A 55 1.06 0.43 1.27
C ALA A 55 0.71 1.24 2.54
N LEU A 56 0.01 0.64 3.50
CA LEU A 56 -0.31 1.28 4.79
C LEU A 56 0.95 1.66 5.59
N LEU A 57 1.95 0.80 5.59
CA LEU A 57 3.20 1.04 6.31
C LEU A 57 4.09 2.06 5.58
N ILE A 58 4.11 2.07 4.24
CA ILE A 58 4.77 3.10 3.44
C ILE A 58 4.12 4.47 3.68
N GLU A 59 2.78 4.51 3.73
CA GLU A 59 2.05 5.73 4.06
C GLU A 59 2.37 6.24 5.48
N ARG A 60 2.44 5.34 6.48
CA ARG A 60 2.92 5.68 7.83
C ARG A 60 4.31 6.31 7.79
N CYS A 61 5.24 5.72 7.04
CA CYS A 61 6.60 6.27 6.88
C CYS A 61 6.55 7.70 6.33
N LEU A 62 5.71 7.95 5.32
CA LEU A 62 5.58 9.27 4.71
C LEU A 62 5.08 10.33 5.71
N TYR A 63 4.10 9.99 6.55
CA TYR A 63 3.50 10.96 7.48
C TYR A 63 4.21 11.09 8.82
N THR A 64 4.99 10.09 9.22
CA THR A 64 5.60 10.05 10.58
C THR A 64 7.12 9.96 10.57
N GLU A 65 7.73 9.78 9.40
CA GLU A 65 9.17 9.55 9.20
C GLU A 65 9.71 8.32 9.96
N GLN A 66 8.82 7.42 10.40
CA GLN A 66 9.14 6.24 11.21
C GLN A 66 8.59 4.95 10.59
N GLY A 67 9.12 3.80 11.02
CA GLY A 67 8.60 2.48 10.62
C GLY A 67 9.15 1.94 9.29
N TRP A 68 10.25 2.52 8.78
CA TRP A 68 10.85 2.16 7.49
C TRP A 68 11.22 0.67 7.35
N THR A 69 11.72 0.04 8.42
CA THR A 69 12.04 -1.40 8.41
C THR A 69 10.79 -2.25 8.26
N ASP A 70 9.71 -1.92 8.98
CA ASP A 70 8.44 -2.66 8.89
C ASP A 70 7.84 -2.55 7.48
N ALA A 71 7.91 -1.37 6.87
CA ALA A 71 7.45 -1.13 5.50
C ALA A 71 8.28 -1.92 4.46
N GLU A 72 9.61 -1.93 4.60
CA GLU A 72 10.51 -2.71 3.74
C GLU A 72 10.23 -4.22 3.87
N ASP A 73 10.03 -4.73 5.09
CA ASP A 73 9.75 -6.16 5.34
C ASP A 73 8.40 -6.58 4.78
N ALA A 74 7.37 -5.73 4.96
CA ALA A 74 6.06 -5.96 4.37
C ALA A 74 6.11 -5.98 2.84
N LEU A 75 6.83 -5.02 2.24
CA LEU A 75 6.99 -4.95 0.80
C LEU A 75 7.74 -6.16 0.23
N ARG A 76 8.81 -6.61 0.91
CA ARG A 76 9.52 -7.84 0.51
C ARG A 76 8.62 -9.07 0.53
N THR A 77 7.68 -9.13 1.46
CA THR A 77 6.68 -10.20 1.52
C THR A 77 5.71 -10.10 0.33
N ALA A 78 5.20 -8.90 0.03
CA ALA A 78 4.33 -8.67 -1.12
C ALA A 78 5.02 -9.04 -2.45
N GLU A 79 6.28 -8.63 -2.65
CA GLU A 79 7.09 -8.98 -3.82
C GLU A 79 7.32 -10.50 -3.93
N ALA A 80 7.55 -11.19 -2.80
CA ALA A 80 7.74 -12.63 -2.78
C ALA A 80 6.46 -13.41 -3.17
N LEU A 81 5.28 -12.87 -2.84
CA LEU A 81 3.97 -13.45 -3.15
C LEU A 81 3.44 -13.05 -4.52
N ALA A 82 3.91 -11.94 -5.11
CA ALA A 82 3.47 -11.48 -6.42
C ALA A 82 3.74 -12.54 -7.51
N ARG A 83 2.67 -13.12 -8.04
CA ARG A 83 2.68 -14.06 -9.16
C ARG A 83 1.91 -13.45 -10.33
N GLY A 84 2.48 -13.52 -11.53
CA GLY A 84 1.92 -12.88 -12.72
C GLY A 84 2.39 -11.43 -12.90
N ASP A 85 2.11 -10.87 -14.06
CA ASP A 85 2.63 -9.55 -14.46
C ASP A 85 1.96 -8.42 -13.66
N GLU A 86 0.65 -8.49 -13.49
CA GLU A 86 -0.13 -7.47 -12.77
C GLU A 86 0.31 -7.34 -11.31
N ALA A 87 0.36 -8.45 -10.56
CA ALA A 87 0.80 -8.43 -9.16
C ALA A 87 2.26 -7.96 -9.03
N ARG A 88 3.13 -8.30 -9.99
CA ARG A 88 4.53 -7.83 -10.00
C ARG A 88 4.62 -6.34 -10.30
N GLY A 89 3.80 -5.83 -11.21
CA GLY A 89 3.70 -4.39 -11.51
C GLY A 89 3.22 -3.60 -10.30
N ALA A 90 2.18 -4.08 -9.61
CA ALA A 90 1.65 -3.45 -8.41
C ALA A 90 2.70 -3.41 -7.26
N ALA A 91 3.41 -4.52 -7.02
CA ALA A 91 4.51 -4.56 -6.06
C ALA A 91 5.67 -3.62 -6.46
N ALA A 92 5.98 -3.52 -7.75
CA ALA A 92 7.00 -2.60 -8.25
C ALA A 92 6.60 -1.12 -8.09
N CYS A 93 5.31 -0.78 -8.21
CA CYS A 93 4.79 0.55 -7.88
C CYS A 93 5.04 0.91 -6.41
N GLU A 94 4.69 0.02 -5.47
CA GLU A 94 4.91 0.25 -4.04
C GLU A 94 6.41 0.34 -3.69
N ARG A 95 7.27 -0.44 -4.36
CA ARG A 95 8.73 -0.29 -4.28
C ARG A 95 9.20 1.09 -4.73
N GLY A 96 8.64 1.58 -5.85
CA GLY A 96 8.84 2.94 -6.31
C GLY A 96 8.45 3.98 -5.27
N GLN A 97 7.28 3.80 -4.66
CA GLN A 97 6.75 4.71 -3.65
C GLN A 97 7.61 4.75 -2.37
N LEU A 98 8.04 3.60 -1.87
CA LEU A 98 8.94 3.52 -0.70
C LEU A 98 10.28 4.21 -0.98
N GLY A 99 10.86 3.99 -2.17
CA GLY A 99 12.10 4.65 -2.59
C GLY A 99 11.95 6.17 -2.74
N TYR A 100 10.84 6.61 -3.35
CA TYR A 100 10.49 8.04 -3.45
C TYR A 100 10.35 8.68 -2.08
N ALA A 101 9.55 8.11 -1.17
CA ALA A 101 9.33 8.65 0.17
C ALA A 101 10.63 8.72 0.98
N SER A 102 11.48 7.67 0.90
CA SER A 102 12.78 7.63 1.59
C SER A 102 13.71 8.74 1.11
N THR A 103 13.67 9.05 -0.19
CA THR A 103 14.49 10.09 -0.81
C THR A 103 13.96 11.49 -0.49
N LEU A 104 12.63 11.68 -0.61
CA LEU A 104 11.95 12.94 -0.32
C LEU A 104 12.21 13.41 1.11
N LEU A 105 12.18 12.49 2.08
CA LEU A 105 12.36 12.76 3.51
C LEU A 105 13.83 12.70 3.96
N GLY A 106 14.79 12.50 3.03
CA GLY A 106 16.22 12.49 3.35
C GLY A 106 16.68 11.32 4.24
N ILE A 107 15.87 10.27 4.39
CA ILE A 107 16.19 9.09 5.19
C ILE A 107 17.28 8.25 4.52
N ARG A 108 17.13 8.04 3.21
CA ARG A 108 18.13 7.38 2.35
C ARG A 108 17.85 7.73 0.90
N ASP A 109 18.88 8.13 0.16
CA ASP A 109 18.76 8.32 -1.29
C ASP A 109 18.57 6.96 -1.97
N ARG A 110 17.39 6.77 -2.57
CA ARG A 110 16.97 5.57 -3.30
C ARG A 110 16.34 5.93 -4.65
N ALA A 111 16.73 7.07 -5.22
CA ALA A 111 16.14 7.57 -6.47
C ALA A 111 16.28 6.56 -7.63
N ASP A 112 17.43 5.90 -7.74
CA ASP A 112 17.69 4.93 -8.81
C ASP A 112 16.90 3.62 -8.62
N GLU A 113 16.75 3.15 -7.38
CA GLU A 113 15.92 2.01 -7.03
C GLU A 113 14.44 2.29 -7.37
N ALA A 114 13.96 3.48 -7.04
CA ALA A 114 12.60 3.90 -7.33
C ALA A 114 12.32 3.95 -8.85
N ARG A 115 13.22 4.58 -9.63
CA ARG A 115 13.11 4.65 -11.09
C ARG A 115 13.12 3.27 -11.73
N ALA A 116 14.05 2.41 -11.31
CA ALA A 116 14.15 1.05 -11.83
C ALA A 116 12.89 0.23 -11.53
N ALA A 117 12.27 0.43 -10.36
CA ALA A 117 11.02 -0.23 -9.99
C ALA A 117 9.84 0.26 -10.84
N MET A 118 9.65 1.58 -10.95
CA MET A 118 8.57 2.15 -11.77
C MET A 118 8.68 1.74 -13.25
N GLY A 119 9.89 1.62 -13.80
CA GLY A 119 10.10 1.14 -15.17
C GLY A 119 9.68 -0.31 -15.40
N ARG A 120 9.56 -1.15 -14.36
CA ARG A 120 9.04 -2.52 -14.45
C ARG A 120 7.53 -2.61 -14.27
N ALA A 121 6.89 -1.54 -13.83
CA ALA A 121 5.44 -1.47 -13.64
C ALA A 121 4.68 -0.99 -14.89
N ALA A 122 5.41 -0.56 -15.93
CA ALA A 122 4.90 -0.04 -17.19
C ALA A 122 4.66 -1.12 -18.25
#